data_AF-A0A9E3BE17-F1
#
_entry.id   AF-A0A9E3BE17-F1
#
_cell.length_a   1.000
_cell.length_b   1.000
_cell.length_c   1.000
_cell.angle_alpha   90.00
_cell.angle_beta   90.00
_cell.angle_gamma   90.00
#
_symmetry.space_group_name_H-M   'P 1'
#
loop_
_entity.id
_entity.type
_entity.pdbx_description
1 polymer ?
#
loop_
_entity_poly.entity_id
_entity_poly.type
_entity_poly.pdbx_seq_one_letter_code
_entity_poly.pdbx_strand_id
1 'polypeptide(L)' 'MIGTRSELAHRGLGRTLLLTCLRLLQERGATRAYLETSELHVLAQRLFTSVGFTHLSTWQWYAKAVE' A
#
# COMPACT_ATOMS: atom_id res chain seq x y z
N MET A 1 -3.99 4.29 4.88
CA MET A 1 -4.38 2.92 5.26
C MET A 1 -5.32 2.37 4.20
N ILE A 2 -5.00 1.25 3.56
CA ILE A 2 -5.93 0.51 2.70
C ILE A 2 -6.41 -0.69 3.50
N GLY A 3 -7.72 -0.85 3.62
CA GLY A 3 -8.34 -1.98 4.30
C GLY A 3 -9.66 -2.33 3.62
N THR A 4 -9.93 -3.62 3.52
CA THR A 4 -11.24 -4.13 3.15
C THR A 4 -11.88 -4.74 4.37
N ARG A 5 -13.22 -4.67 4.48
CA ARG A 5 -13.94 -5.50 5.45
C ARG A 5 -13.58 -6.97 5.21
N SER A 6 -13.37 -7.73 6.29
CA SER A 6 -12.92 -9.12 6.25
C SER A 6 -13.81 -10.00 5.36
N GLU A 7 -15.12 -9.76 5.37
CA GLU A 7 -16.13 -10.52 4.61
C GLU A 7 -16.02 -10.30 3.09
N LEU A 8 -15.32 -9.23 2.69
CA LEU A 8 -15.11 -8.81 1.31
C LEU A 8 -13.64 -8.99 0.88
N ALA A 9 -12.78 -9.51 1.76
CA ALA A 9 -11.39 -9.80 1.44
C ALA A 9 -11.28 -10.85 0.33
N HIS A 10 -10.13 -10.89 -0.34
CA HIS A 10 -9.83 -11.85 -1.42
C HIS A 10 -10.75 -11.79 -2.66
N ARG A 11 -11.64 -10.80 -2.74
CA ARG A 11 -12.50 -10.55 -3.92
C ARG A 11 -11.90 -9.57 -4.93
N GLY A 12 -10.59 -9.30 -4.84
CA GLY A 12 -9.89 -8.37 -5.73
C GLY A 12 -10.11 -6.88 -5.43
N LEU A 13 -10.92 -6.50 -4.43
CA LEU A 13 -11.21 -5.10 -4.10
C LEU A 13 -9.95 -4.26 -3.84
N GLY A 14 -9.01 -4.78 -3.04
CA GLY A 14 -7.76 -4.07 -2.77
C GLY A 14 -6.92 -3.85 -4.03
N ARG A 15 -6.91 -4.81 -4.95
CA ARG A 15 -6.19 -4.72 -6.22
C ARG A 15 -6.83 -3.67 -7.13
N THR A 16 -8.16 -3.72 -7.27
CA THR A 16 -8.92 -2.75 -8.08
C THR A 16 -8.74 -1.33 -7.56
N LEU A 17 -8.81 -1.14 -6.23
CA LEU A 17 -8.58 0.16 -5.61
C LEU A 17 -7.19 0.70 -5.92
N LEU A 18 -6.14 -0.11 -5.69
CA LEU A 18 -4.76 0.29 -5.94
C LEU A 18 -4.52 0.68 -7.41
N LEU A 19 -4.98 -0.14 -8.35
CA LEU A 19 -4.82 0.16 -9.78
C LEU A 19 -5.56 1.44 -10.18
N THR A 20 -6.74 1.68 -9.60
CA THR A 20 -7.50 2.91 -9.82
C THR A 20 -6.75 4.13 -9.28
N CYS A 21 -6.19 4.04 -8.07
CA CYS A 21 -5.36 5.11 -7.50
C CYS A 21 -4.11 5.38 -8.34
N LEU A 22 -3.39 4.33 -8.78
CA LEU A 22 -2.20 4.47 -9.61
C LEU A 22 -2.52 5.16 -10.94
N ARG A 23 -3.61 4.77 -11.61
CA ARG A 23 -4.09 5.43 -12.82
C ARG A 23 -4.39 6.90 -12.57
N LEU A 24 -5.11 7.21 -11.50
CA LEU A 24 -5.45 8.58 -11.11
C LEU A 24 -4.22 9.45 -10.76
N LEU A 25 -3.17 8.84 -10.23
CA LEU A 25 -1.89 9.52 -9.97
C LEU A 25 -1.17 9.80 -11.29
N GLN A 26 -1.11 8.81 -12.18
CA GLN A 26 -0.51 8.96 -13.51
C GLN A 26 -1.19 10.04 -14.34
N GLU A 27 -2.54 10.07 -14.35
CA GLU A 27 -3.34 11.09 -15.05
C GLU A 27 -3.06 12.51 -14.50
N ARG A 28 -2.60 12.62 -13.25
CA ARG A 28 -2.18 13.89 -12.62
C ARG A 28 -0.70 14.20 -12.78
N GLY A 29 0.04 13.42 -13.58
CA GLY A 29 1.47 13.63 -13.84
C GLY A 29 2.39 13.14 -12.73
N ALA A 30 1.90 12.32 -11.79
CA ALA A 30 2.76 11.68 -10.82
C ALA A 30 3.71 10.68 -11.52
N THR A 31 4.99 10.75 -11.19
CA THR A 31 6.02 9.88 -11.77
C THR A 31 6.42 8.73 -10.85
N ARG A 32 6.07 8.82 -9.55
CA ARG A 32 6.38 7.83 -8.53
C ARG A 32 5.27 7.78 -7.49
N ALA A 33 5.00 6.59 -6.97
CA ALA A 33 4.10 6.35 -5.86
C ALA A 33 4.82 5.47 -4.82
N TYR A 34 4.64 5.79 -3.55
CA TYR A 34 5.23 5.07 -2.44
C TYR A 34 4.12 4.60 -1.50
N LEU A 35 4.27 3.39 -0.97
CA LEU A 35 3.41 2.82 0.05
C LEU A 35 4.27 2.19 1.12
N GLU A 36 3.82 2.32 2.36
CA GLU A 36 4.50 1.79 3.53
C GLU A 36 3.58 0.77 4.20
N THR A 37 4.15 -0.32 4.69
CA THR A 37 3.44 -1.32 5.49
C THR A 37 4.39 -1.97 6.47
N SER A 38 3.84 -2.55 7.53
CA SER A 38 4.64 -3.33 8.48
C SER A 38 5.18 -4.59 7.79
N GLU A 39 6.39 -4.99 8.18
CA GLU A 39 6.96 -6.29 7.80
C GLU A 39 6.08 -7.48 8.22
N LEU A 40 5.24 -7.30 9.25
CA LEU A 40 4.28 -8.31 9.72
C LEU A 40 3.05 -8.43 8.81
N HIS A 41 2.79 -7.45 7.94
CA HIS A 41 1.60 -7.41 7.08
C HIS A 41 1.83 -8.10 5.72
N VAL A 42 2.11 -9.40 5.75
CA VAL A 42 2.46 -10.21 4.57
C VAL A 42 1.39 -10.13 3.46
N LEU A 43 0.10 -10.10 3.81
CA LEU A 43 -0.98 -9.98 2.83
C LEU A 43 -0.94 -8.63 2.09
N ALA A 44 -0.62 -7.54 2.79
CA ALA A 44 -0.49 -6.22 2.18
C ALA A 44 0.72 -6.18 1.25
N GLN A 45 1.86 -6.75 1.67
CA GLN A 45 3.06 -6.85 0.83
C GLN A 45 2.76 -7.59 -0.48
N ARG A 46 2.13 -8.77 -0.40
CA ARG A 46 1.74 -9.54 -1.59
C ARG A 46 0.79 -8.76 -2.50
N LEU A 47 -0.18 -8.06 -1.93
CA LEU A 47 -1.10 -7.21 -2.70
C LEU A 47 -0.34 -6.09 -3.42
N PHE A 48 0.58 -5.40 -2.74
CA PHE A 48 1.35 -4.29 -3.32
C PHE A 48 2.26 -4.79 -4.45
N THR A 49 2.96 -5.91 -4.25
CA THR A 49 3.78 -6.53 -5.30
C THR A 49 2.93 -6.96 -6.50
N SER A 50 1.70 -7.44 -6.28
CA SER A 50 0.80 -7.85 -7.37
C SER A 50 0.33 -6.70 -8.29
N VAL A 51 0.50 -5.44 -7.89
CA VAL A 51 0.16 -4.25 -8.69
C VAL A 51 1.39 -3.46 -9.15
N GLY A 52 2.60 -4.02 -8.97
CA GLY A 52 3.84 -3.45 -9.50
C GLY A 52 4.68 -2.64 -8.50
N PHE A 53 4.31 -2.57 -7.23
CA PHE A 53 5.22 -2.02 -6.22
C PHE A 53 6.38 -2.98 -5.96
N THR A 54 7.58 -2.43 -5.80
CA THR A 54 8.78 -3.16 -5.40
C THR A 54 9.24 -2.70 -4.03
N HIS A 55 9.84 -3.60 -3.26
CA HIS A 55 10.48 -3.24 -1.99
C HIS A 55 11.60 -2.22 -2.24
N LEU A 56 11.56 -1.09 -1.54
CA LEU A 56 12.55 -0.02 -1.69
C LEU A 56 13.51 0.03 -0.48
N SER A 57 12.96 0.03 0.73
CA SER A 57 13.71 0.14 1.97
C SER A 57 12.86 -0.30 3.17
N THR A 58 13.56 -0.57 4.28
CA THR A 58 12.98 -0.78 5.60
C THR A 58 13.51 0.31 6.54
N TRP A 59 12.66 0.84 7.41
CA TRP A 59 13.08 1.79 8.46
C TRP A 59 12.30 1.52 9.74
N GLN A 60 12.85 2.03 10.85
CA GLN A 60 12.23 1.96 12.16
C GLN A 60 11.75 3.35 12.55
N TRP A 61 10.49 3.44 12.96
CA TRP A 61 9.93 4.66 13.50
C TRP A 61 10.34 4.81 14.97
N TYR A 62 10.97 5.93 15.29
CA TYR A 62 11.23 6.35 16.66
C TYR A 62 10.26 7.46 17.01
N ALA A 63 9.59 7.34 18.15
CA ALA A 63 8.73 8.38 18.70
C ALA A 63 9.17 8.67 20.13
N LYS A 64 9.28 9.97 20.47
CA LYS A 64 9.48 10.43 21.84
C LYS A 64 8.21 11.14 22.28
N ALA A 65 7.61 10.70 23.37
CA ALA A 65 6.54 11.46 24.00
C ALA A 65 7.09 12.80 24.47
N VAL A 66 6.41 13.88 24.10
CA VAL A 66 6.69 15.22 24.61
C VAL A 66 5.65 15.48 25.69
N GLU A 67 6.12 15.63 26.93
CA GLU A 67 5.32 16.09 28.08
C GLU A 67 5.18 17.61 28.07
#